data_AF-A0A3A4RSW9-F1
#
_entry.id   AF-A0A3A4RSW9-F1
#
_cell.length_a   1.000
_cell.length_b   1.000
_cell.length_c   1.000
_cell.angle_alpha   90.00
_cell.angle_beta   90.00
_cell.angle_gamma   90.00
#
_symmetry.space_group_name_H-M   'P 1'
#
loop_
_entity.id
_entity.type
_entity.pdbx_description
1 polymer ?
#
loop_
_entity_poly.entity_id
_entity_poly.type
_entity_poly.pdbx_seq_one_letter_code
_entity_poly.pdbx_strand_id
1 'polypeptide(L)' 'MELIFTCPETSQVFYTGNFEVIDNHGIKTDTAGNKILEAKVALVDPCPFCGRMHVYHANELACPLSGRF' A
#
# COMPACT_ATOMS: atom_id res chain seq x y z
N MET A 1 0.03 -12.25 -6.55
CA MET A 1 0.64 -11.65 -5.34
C MET A 1 -0.38 -10.67 -4.81
N GLU A 2 -0.80 -10.81 -3.54
CA GLU A 2 -1.83 -9.96 -2.94
C GLU A 2 -1.17 -9.10 -1.86
N LEU A 3 -1.51 -7.81 -1.82
CA LEU A 3 -1.08 -6.90 -0.77
C LEU A 3 -2.21 -6.68 0.22
N ILE A 4 -1.83 -6.31 1.45
CA ILE A 4 -2.76 -6.01 2.53
C ILE A 4 -3.11 -4.53 2.46
N PHE A 5 -4.40 -4.24 2.32
CA PHE A 5 -4.94 -2.88 2.28
C PHE A 5 -5.90 -2.65 3.44
N THR A 6 -5.86 -1.46 4.02
CA THR A 6 -6.80 -1.04 5.06
C THR A 6 -7.70 0.03 4.50
N CYS A 7 -9.02 -0.17 4.56
CA CYS A 7 -9.98 0.86 4.18
C CYS A 7 -9.92 2.03 5.18
N PRO A 8 -9.58 3.27 4.77
CA PRO A 8 -9.52 4.41 5.68
C PRO A 8 -10.90 4.83 6.22
N GLU A 9 -11.99 4.46 5.54
CA GLU A 9 -13.36 4.83 5.93
C GLU A 9 -13.94 3.88 6.98
N THR A 10 -13.69 2.58 6.84
CA THR A 10 -14.28 1.54 7.70
C THR A 10 -13.25 0.89 8.63
N SER A 11 -11.98 1.23 8.49
CA SER A 11 -10.83 0.61 9.18
C SER A 11 -10.74 -0.91 8.98
N GLN A 12 -11.44 -1.45 7.97
CA GLN A 12 -11.42 -2.88 7.65
C GLN A 12 -10.26 -3.23 6.71
N VAL A 13 -9.67 -4.39 6.96
CA VAL A 13 -8.51 -4.89 6.21
C VAL A 13 -8.97 -5.88 5.13
N PHE A 14 -8.40 -5.80 3.95
CA PHE A 14 -8.64 -6.73 2.84
C PHE A 14 -7.36 -7.02 2.07
N TYR A 15 -7.36 -8.13 1.35
CA TYR A 15 -6.27 -8.56 0.51
C TYR A 15 -6.71 -8.43 -0.95
N THR A 16 -5.87 -7.86 -1.79
CA THR A 16 -6.13 -7.83 -3.23
C THR A 16 -4.83 -7.77 -4.01
N GLY A 17 -4.82 -8.43 -5.17
CA GLY A 17 -3.77 -8.30 -6.18
C GLY A 17 -4.11 -7.30 -7.29
N ASN A 18 -5.34 -6.75 -7.30
CA ASN A 18 -5.82 -5.83 -8.32
C ASN A 18 -5.48 -4.39 -7.93
N PHE A 19 -4.21 -4.06 -8.02
CA PHE A 19 -3.69 -2.72 -7.80
C PHE A 19 -2.65 -2.37 -8.86
N GLU A 20 -2.53 -1.09 -9.16
CA GLU A 20 -1.54 -0.55 -10.08
C GLU A 20 -0.63 0.44 -9.34
N VAL A 21 0.68 0.36 -9.61
CA VAL A 21 1.65 1.35 -9.13
C VAL A 21 1.54 2.57 -10.02
N ILE A 22 0.94 3.64 -9.50
CA ILE A 22 0.72 4.89 -10.25
C ILE A 22 1.85 5.90 -10.06
N ASP A 23 2.69 5.70 -9.05
CA ASP A 23 3.80 6.59 -8.73
C ASP A 23 4.95 5.79 -8.13
N ASN A 24 6.15 5.89 -8.68
CA ASN A 24 7.32 5.14 -8.21
C ASN A 24 8.54 6.05 -8.20
N HIS A 25 8.80 6.65 -7.04
CA HIS A 25 9.97 7.49 -6.76
C HIS A 25 11.15 6.68 -6.23
N GLY A 26 11.07 5.34 -6.20
CA GLY A 26 12.14 4.46 -5.72
C GLY A 26 12.29 4.48 -4.20
N ILE A 27 13.49 4.16 -3.73
CA ILE A 27 13.78 4.08 -2.29
C ILE A 27 14.29 5.44 -1.81
N LYS A 28 13.59 6.03 -0.84
CA LYS A 28 14.08 7.19 -0.09
C LYS A 28 14.57 6.76 1.28
N THR A 29 15.52 7.49 1.82
CA THR A 29 15.95 7.33 3.20
C THR A 29 15.24 8.39 4.03
N ASP A 30 14.42 7.98 4.99
CA ASP A 30 13.83 8.90 5.95
C ASP A 30 14.90 9.48 6.89
N THR A 31 14.57 10.57 7.57
CA THR A 31 15.36 11.26 8.60
C THR A 31 15.88 10.34 9.71
N ALA A 32 15.21 9.21 9.98
CA ALA A 32 15.66 8.17 10.91
C ALA A 32 16.70 7.19 10.32
N GLY A 33 17.07 7.33 9.05
CA GLY A 33 17.97 6.42 8.33
C GLY A 33 17.28 5.18 7.73
N ASN A 34 15.96 5.08 7.86
CA ASN A 34 15.19 3.96 7.33
C ASN A 34 14.99 4.09 5.82
N LYS A 35 15.18 2.99 5.09
CA LYS A 35 14.88 2.92 3.66
C LYS A 35 13.39 2.65 3.45
N ILE A 36 12.68 3.65 2.94
CA ILE A 36 11.25 3.57 2.60
C ILE A 36 11.08 3.53 1.09
N LEU A 37 10.16 2.69 0.62
CA LEU A 37 9.76 2.69 -0.78
C LEU A 37 8.76 3.83 -0.99
N GLU A 38 9.22 4.90 -1.64
CA GLU A 38 8.39 6.04 -2.03
C GLU A 38 7.64 5.69 -3.32
N ALA A 39 6.60 4.89 -3.19
CA ALA A 39 5.71 4.56 -4.28
C ALA A 39 4.25 4.72 -3.84
N LYS A 40 3.34 4.94 -4.79
CA LYS A 40 1.90 4.91 -4.57
C LYS A 40 1.27 3.85 -5.43
N VAL A 41 0.33 3.14 -4.85
CA VAL A 41 -0.51 2.18 -5.55
C VAL A 41 -1.96 2.59 -5.46
N ALA A 42 -2.65 2.53 -6.59
CA ALA A 42 -4.09 2.70 -6.67
C ALA A 42 -4.75 1.32 -6.79
N LEU A 43 -5.87 1.13 -6.09
CA LEU A 43 -6.72 -0.02 -6.37
C LEU A 43 -7.35 0.13 -7.75
N VAL A 44 -7.33 -0.95 -8.53
CA VAL A 44 -8.02 -1.01 -9.83
C VAL A 44 -9.53 -1.18 -9.61
N ASP A 45 -9.90 -1.90 -8.55
CA ASP A 45 -11.29 -2.13 -8.16
C ASP A 45 -11.67 -1.26 -6.94
N PRO A 46 -12.95 -0.85 -6.83
CA PRO A 46 -13.42 -0.15 -5.66
C PRO A 46 -13.28 -1.01 -4.41
N CYS A 47 -12.98 -0.38 -3.28
CA CYS A 47 -12.86 -1.06 -2.00
C CYS A 47 -14.16 -1.82 -1.68
N PRO A 48 -14.10 -3.11 -1.32
CA PRO A 48 -15.29 -3.92 -1.08
C PRO A 48 -16.10 -3.46 0.15
N PHE A 49 -15.52 -2.63 1.02
CA PHE A 49 -16.16 -2.16 2.25
C PHE A 49 -16.85 -0.80 2.11
N CYS A 50 -16.24 0.14 1.38
CA CYS A 50 -16.77 1.51 1.26
C CYS A 50 -17.18 1.88 -0.19
N GLY A 51 -16.83 1.06 -1.18
CA GLY A 51 -17.12 1.27 -2.60
C GLY A 51 -16.28 2.38 -3.26
N ARG A 52 -15.30 2.97 -2.58
CA ARG A 52 -14.45 4.04 -3.12
C ARG A 52 -13.13 3.48 -3.67
N MET A 53 -12.56 4.19 -4.65
CA MET A 53 -11.19 3.94 -5.11
C MET A 53 -10.21 4.55 -4.11
N HIS A 54 -9.26 3.77 -3.63
CA HIS A 54 -8.23 4.22 -2.69
C HIS A 54 -6.85 4.20 -3.32
N VAL A 55 -6.05 5.20 -2.97
CA VAL A 55 -4.63 5.28 -3.29
C VAL A 55 -3.86 5.15 -1.97
N TYR A 56 -2.89 4.25 -1.95
CA TYR A 56 -2.08 3.94 -0.78
C TYR A 56 -0.62 4.24 -1.06
N HIS A 57 0.09 4.72 -0.04
CA HIS A 57 1.54 4.78 -0.08
C HIS A 57 2.10 3.38 0.16
N ALA A 58 3.01 2.92 -0.70
CA ALA A 58 3.67 1.63 -0.56
C ALA A 58 4.42 1.48 0.76
N ASN A 59 4.84 2.59 1.38
CA ASN A 59 5.43 2.61 2.72
C ASN A 59 4.41 2.32 3.85
N GLU A 60 3.13 2.60 3.63
CA GLU A 60 2.05 2.27 4.58
C GLU A 60 1.52 0.86 4.38
N LEU A 61 1.82 0.25 3.22
CA LEU A 61 1.49 -1.13 2.95
C LEU A 61 2.47 -2.03 3.67
N ALA A 62 1.95 -2.76 4.66
CA ALA A 62 2.70 -3.82 5.31
C ALA A 62 3.00 -4.91 4.29
N CYS A 63 4.25 -4.94 3.80
CA CYS A 63 4.72 -6.04 2.98
C CYS A 63 4.83 -7.28 3.89
N PRO A 64 4.12 -8.39 3.62
CA PRO A 64 4.17 -9.60 4.45
C PRO A 64 5.57 -10.25 4.53
N LEU A 65 6.54 -9.74 3.77
CA LEU A 65 7.92 -10.22 3.68
C LEU A 65 8.94 -9.34 4.44
N SER A 66 8.56 -8.19 5.01
CA SER A 66 9.52 -7.26 5.65
C SER A 66 9.97 -7.66 7.06
N GLY A 67 9.56 -8.84 7.55
CA GLY A 67 10.03 -9.39 8.82
C GLY A 67 11.19 -10.38 8.64
N ARG A 68 12.35 -9.93 8.14
CA ARG A 68 13.69 -10.53 8.39
C ARG A 68 14.75 -9.97 7.44
N PHE A 69 15.70 -9.21 7.99
CA PHE A 69 17.13 -9.36 7.71
C PHE A 69 17.88 -9.18 9.02
#